data_AF-A0A967TKM3-F1
#
_entry.id   AF-A0A967TKM3-F1
#
_cell.length_a   1.000
_cell.length_b   1.000
_cell.length_c   1.000
_cell.angle_alpha   90.00
_cell.angle_beta   90.00
_cell.angle_gamma   90.00
#
_symmetry.space_group_name_H-M   'P 1'
#
loop_
_entity.id
_entity.type
_entity.pdbx_description
1 polymer ?
#
loop_
_entity_poly.entity_id
_entity_poly.type
_entity_poly.pdbx_seq_one_letter_code
_entity_poly.pdbx_strand_id
1 'polypeptide(L)'
;VEFYLMWRGGGFSAFAESVAGLPRDRRSVMIRSCFNRCASAHPQAVPGHYSTQLLQRIDDFVEGWREGGYAGYLDLVTRESLELR
;
A
#
# COMPACT_ATOMS: atom_id res chain seq x y z
N VAL A 1 -3.47 2.20 8.07
CA VAL A 1 -2.93 3.27 8.99
C VAL A 1 -1.88 4.13 8.27
N GLU A 2 -1.24 3.60 7.21
CA GLU A 2 -0.12 4.22 6.49
C GLU A 2 -0.38 5.63 5.95
N PHE A 3 -1.64 6.01 5.70
CA PHE A 3 -2.01 7.39 5.30
C PHE A 3 -1.35 8.44 6.21
N TYR A 4 -1.31 8.21 7.53
CA TYR A 4 -0.75 9.15 8.49
C TYR A 4 0.80 9.18 8.49
N LEU A 5 1.45 8.16 7.93
CA LEU A 5 2.90 8.06 7.85
C LEU A 5 3.46 8.86 6.69
N MET A 6 2.67 9.07 5.63
CA MET A 6 3.06 9.81 4.43
C MET A 6 3.39 11.28 4.68
N TRP A 7 2.71 11.89 5.66
CA TRP A 7 2.79 13.34 5.90
C TRP A 7 3.77 13.73 7.02
N ARG A 8 4.30 12.74 7.76
CA ARG A 8 5.26 12.98 8.84
C ARG A 8 6.66 12.65 8.30
N GLY A 9 7.50 13.68 8.16
CA GLY A 9 8.83 13.57 7.56
C GLY A 9 9.63 12.36 8.06
N GLY A 10 9.77 11.34 7.19
CA GLY A 10 10.51 10.09 7.45
C GLY A 10 9.70 8.94 8.06
N GLY A 11 8.46 9.16 8.53
CA GLY A 11 7.63 8.13 9.16
C GLY A 11 7.31 6.95 8.23
N PHE A 12 7.03 7.25 6.96
CA PHE A 12 6.81 6.21 5.96
C PHE A 12 8.09 5.42 5.62
N SER A 13 9.24 6.09 5.50
CA SER A 13 10.51 5.41 5.21
C SER A 13 10.92 4.44 6.33
N ALA A 14 10.81 4.85 7.60
CA ALA A 14 11.12 3.98 8.74
C ALA A 14 10.18 2.75 8.80
N PHE A 15 8.91 2.95 8.44
CA PHE A 15 7.95 1.86 8.30
C PHE A 15 8.36 0.90 7.17
N ALA A 16 8.68 1.42 5.99
CA ALA A 16 9.07 0.60 4.84
C ALA A 16 10.37 -0.18 5.10
N GLU A 17 11.33 0.43 5.77
CA GLU A 17 12.57 -0.23 6.22
C GLU A 17 12.27 -1.38 7.20
N SER A 18 11.36 -1.15 8.16
CA SER A 18 10.93 -2.19 9.10
C SER A 18 10.26 -3.36 8.38
N VAL A 19 9.38 -3.08 7.42
CA VAL A 19 8.75 -4.10 6.57
C VAL A 19 9.79 -4.86 5.76
N ALA A 20 10.82 -4.16 5.26
CA ALA A 20 11.90 -4.78 4.51
C ALA A 20 12.72 -5.79 5.33
N GLY A 21 12.81 -5.60 6.65
CA GLY A 21 13.50 -6.49 7.58
C GLY A 21 12.70 -7.71 8.06
N LEU A 22 11.41 -7.82 7.71
CA LEU A 22 10.58 -8.94 8.15
C LEU A 22 11.01 -10.25 7.44
N PRO A 23 11.06 -11.39 8.18
CA PRO A 23 11.12 -12.71 7.55
C PRO A 23 9.89 -12.91 6.66
N ARG A 24 10.12 -13.26 5.39
CA ARG A 24 9.07 -13.41 4.38
C ARG A 24 9.48 -14.38 3.30
N ASP A 25 8.48 -14.85 2.57
CA ASP A 25 8.64 -15.65 1.37
C ASP A 25 7.83 -15.06 0.21
N ARG A 26 7.96 -15.69 -0.96
CA ARG A 26 7.25 -15.34 -2.20
C ARG A 26 5.71 -15.35 -2.11
N ARG A 27 5.12 -15.83 -1.01
CA ARG A 27 3.66 -15.85 -0.79
C ARG A 27 3.21 -14.83 0.25
N SER A 28 4.15 -14.12 0.86
CA SER A 28 3.86 -13.14 1.91
C SER A 28 3.23 -11.89 1.29
N VAL A 29 2.08 -11.49 1.83
CA VAL A 29 1.28 -10.37 1.32
C VAL A 29 0.96 -9.37 2.43
N MET A 30 0.87 -8.10 2.05
CA MET A 30 0.27 -7.06 2.87
C MET A 30 -1.19 -6.90 2.48
N ILE A 31 -2.06 -6.84 3.49
CA ILE A 31 -3.49 -6.58 3.33
C ILE A 31 -3.76 -5.16 3.83
N ARG A 32 -4.45 -4.35 3.01
CA ARG A 32 -4.67 -2.93 3.28
C ARG A 32 -6.14 -2.58 3.06
N SER A 33 -6.71 -1.79 3.96
CA SER A 33 -8.01 -1.17 3.74
C SER A 33 -7.82 0.26 3.24
N CYS A 34 -8.21 0.52 1.99
CA CYS A 34 -8.25 1.85 1.39
C CYS A 34 -9.66 2.41 1.54
N PHE A 35 -9.82 3.51 2.28
CA PHE A 35 -11.14 4.13 2.46
C PHE A 35 -11.49 4.99 1.25
N ASN A 36 -12.69 4.81 0.69
CA ASN A 36 -13.14 5.43 -0.56
C ASN A 36 -13.49 6.93 -0.41
N ARG A 37 -12.77 7.66 0.46
CA ARG A 37 -12.99 9.08 0.81
C ARG A 37 -12.13 10.05 0.01
N CYS A 38 -11.11 9.57 -0.71
CA CYS A 38 -10.23 10.42 -1.54
C CYS A 38 -10.79 10.61 -2.96
N ALA A 39 -10.39 11.71 -3.62
CA ALA A 39 -11.03 12.29 -4.81
C ALA A 39 -11.20 11.38 -6.05
N SER A 40 -10.51 10.24 -6.11
CA SER A 40 -10.70 9.21 -7.12
C SER A 40 -10.91 7.86 -6.44
N ALA A 41 -11.97 7.14 -6.82
CA ALA A 41 -12.18 5.78 -6.35
C ALA A 41 -11.05 4.88 -6.84
N HIS A 42 -10.58 3.96 -5.98
CA HIS A 42 -9.63 2.94 -6.39
C HIS A 42 -10.23 2.08 -7.53
N PRO A 43 -9.47 1.63 -8.54
CA PRO A 43 -10.01 0.81 -9.63
C PRO A 43 -10.77 -0.44 -9.18
N GLN A 44 -10.39 -1.00 -8.04
CA GLN A 44 -11.02 -2.18 -7.43
C GLN A 44 -12.17 -1.83 -6.46
N ALA A 45 -12.59 -0.56 -6.38
CA ALA A 45 -13.66 -0.15 -5.49
C ALA A 45 -15.02 -0.70 -5.94
N VAL A 46 -15.77 -1.25 -4.99
CA VAL A 46 -17.14 -1.76 -5.22
C VAL A 46 -18.16 -0.72 -4.75
N PRO A 47 -19.16 -0.35 -5.59
CA PRO A 47 -20.21 0.59 -5.20
C PRO A 47 -20.93 0.18 -3.92
N GLY A 48 -21.24 1.16 -3.06
CA GLY A 48 -21.92 0.92 -1.77
C GLY A 48 -21.01 0.46 -0.63
N HIS A 49 -19.72 0.19 -0.88
CA HIS A 49 -18.76 -0.16 0.16
C HIS A 49 -17.93 1.03 0.63
N TYR A 50 -17.73 1.09 1.94
CA TYR A 50 -17.01 2.18 2.60
C TYR A 50 -15.48 2.13 2.39
N SER A 51 -14.94 0.95 2.13
CA SER A 51 -13.51 0.71 1.89
C SER A 51 -13.28 -0.37 0.85
N THR A 52 -12.20 -0.25 0.11
CA THR A 52 -11.65 -1.26 -0.80
C THR A 52 -10.55 -2.04 -0.08
N GLN A 53 -10.61 -3.37 -0.11
CA GLN A 53 -9.52 -4.21 0.40
C GLN A 53 -8.51 -4.44 -0.72
N LEU A 54 -7.24 -4.31 -0.39
CA LEU A 54 -6.12 -4.42 -1.32
C LEU A 54 -5.16 -5.48 -0.82
N LEU A 55 -4.64 -6.28 -1.74
CA LEU A 55 -3.50 -7.16 -1.49
C LEU A 55 -2.30 -6.66 -2.31
N GLN A 56 -1.12 -6.77 -1.74
CA GLN A 56 0.16 -6.46 -2.39
C GLN A 56 1.20 -7.46 -1.89
N ARG A 57 2.08 -7.99 -2.75
CA ARG A 57 3.20 -8.81 -2.24
C ARG A 57 4.15 -7.93 -1.45
N ILE A 58 4.69 -8.46 -0.36
CA ILE A 58 5.66 -7.69 0.45
C ILE A 58 6.95 -7.44 -0.34
N ASP A 59 7.33 -8.36 -1.22
CA ASP A 59 8.51 -8.19 -2.09
C ASP A 59 8.33 -7.04 -3.07
N ASP A 60 7.20 -6.98 -3.81
CA ASP A 60 6.88 -5.87 -4.71
C ASP A 60 6.89 -4.52 -3.96
N PHE A 61 6.27 -4.49 -2.76
CA PHE A 61 6.26 -3.28 -1.93
C PHE A 61 7.68 -2.80 -1.58
N VAL A 62 8.58 -3.72 -1.21
CA VAL A 62 9.94 -3.35 -0.80
C VAL A 62 10.79 -2.94 -2.00
N GLU A 63 10.62 -3.60 -3.14
CA GLU A 63 11.27 -3.22 -4.39
C GLU A 63 10.82 -1.83 -4.84
N GLY A 64 9.51 -1.59 -4.92
CA GLY A 64 8.95 -0.29 -5.27
C GLY A 64 9.39 0.83 -4.30
N TRP A 65 9.52 0.53 -3.01
CA TRP A 65 10.05 1.50 -2.04
C TRP A 65 11.53 1.82 -2.29
N ARG A 66 12.37 0.81 -2.52
CA ARG A 66 13.81 1.00 -2.81
C ARG A 66 14.06 1.84 -4.06
N GLU A 67 13.15 1.76 -5.02
CA GLU A 67 13.16 2.56 -6.26
C GLU A 67 12.60 3.98 -6.08
N GLY A 68 12.10 4.33 -4.88
CA GLY A 68 11.49 5.63 -4.60
C GLY A 68 10.08 5.78 -5.17
N GLY A 69 9.38 4.68 -5.44
CA GLY A 69 8.09 4.66 -6.13
C GLY A 69 6.88 5.18 -5.36
N TYR A 70 7.02 5.52 -4.06
CA TYR A 70 5.93 5.99 -3.21
C TYR A 70 6.08 7.47 -2.85
N ALA A 71 5.69 8.37 -3.78
CA ALA A 71 5.72 9.81 -3.55
C ALA A 71 4.52 10.29 -2.73
N GLY A 72 3.41 9.54 -2.74
CA GLY A 72 2.25 9.83 -1.91
C GLY A 72 1.33 8.64 -1.67
N TYR A 73 0.21 8.91 -0.99
CA TYR A 73 -0.75 7.86 -0.62
C TYR A 73 -1.39 7.17 -1.83
N LEU A 74 -1.58 7.88 -2.94
CA LEU A 74 -2.15 7.29 -4.16
C LEU A 74 -1.24 6.21 -4.75
N ASP A 75 0.08 6.46 -4.77
CA ASP A 75 1.06 5.47 -5.21
C ASP A 75 1.00 4.22 -4.34
N LEU A 76 0.92 4.41 -3.02
CA LEU A 76 0.85 3.30 -2.05
C LEU A 76 -0.36 2.40 -2.26
N VAL A 77 -1.51 2.98 -2.59
CA VAL A 77 -2.76 2.20 -2.70
C VAL A 77 -3.01 1.66 -4.10
N THR A 78 -2.27 2.09 -5.13
CA THR A 78 -2.51 1.64 -6.52
C THR A 78 -1.39 0.79 -7.10
N ARG A 79 -0.12 1.03 -6.74
CA ARG A 79 1.02 0.30 -7.30
C ARG A 79 1.06 -1.16 -6.86
N GLU A 80 1.35 -2.03 -7.82
CA GLU A 80 1.48 -3.49 -7.67
C GLU A 80 0.35 -4.15 -6.85
N SER A 81 -0.84 -3.54 -6.81
CA SER A 81 -1.98 -4.17 -6.14
C SER A 81 -2.43 -5.39 -6.93
N LEU A 82 -2.64 -6.49 -6.22
CA LEU A 82 -3.12 -7.73 -6.81
C LEU A 82 -4.62 -7.61 -7.12
N GLU A 83 -4.99 -8.05 -8.31
CA GLU A 83 -6.39 -8.10 -8.72
C GLU A 83 -7.17 -9.13 -7.91
N LEU A 84 -8.14 -8.67 -7.12
CA LEU A 84 -9.08 -9.49 -6.36
C LEU A 84 -10.33 -9.64 -7.22
N ARG A 85 -10.38 -10.70 -8.02
CA ARG A 85 -11.55 -11.07 -8.83
C ARG A 85 -12.51 -11.96 -8.03
#